data_AF-A0A1H9ZVH1-F1
#
_entry.id   AF-A0A1H9ZVH1-F1
#
_cell.length_a   1.000
_cell.length_b   1.000
_cell.length_c   1.000
_cell.angle_alpha   90.00
_cell.angle_beta   90.00
_cell.angle_gamma   90.00
#
_symmetry.space_group_name_H-M   'P 1'
#
loop_
_entity.id
_entity.type
_entity.pdbx_description
1 polymer ?
#
loop_
_entity_poly.entity_id
_entity_poly.type
_entity_poly.pdbx_seq_one_letter_code
_entity_poly.pdbx_strand_id
1 'polypeptide(L)'
;MRIKKNMMICFGMVLVLMTIGTATAGTITVNNSTGPVADYTSIQDAVDVATNGDTILVYPGTYVENVDVNKELTIIAESGPDVTTVQCVPGMDDYVFHAGNLTENVNVTINGFNVTGGRGIGFSESLHSELRNNIISDGGIFAGGSDITVINNTVISKGIILYDSEGILENNEVFSCSGTGITIEGQADGTLVNNTIYENGVGIRIWDFGSGDIYNNTIYRNEVGIKIYGNSYGKIANNYFNNTMNAQIDVPYLGIYITWNTTKTAGANIIGGPFLGGNYWAHPNGTGFSQIGEDLDGDGICDSPYIIDGNNTDYLPLYLPTPVDKMEALKEYVNGLDGEVADSTKHVLNVKLDGVIKNLDKGNNDNAIKKLENFIKFVDIKERQGKLGTEQAEYLINEANSIIEMIQNSEG
;
A
#
# COMPACT_ATOMS: atom_id res chain seq x y z
N MET A 1 1.67 51.57 71.81
CA MET A 1 2.40 51.23 70.57
C MET A 1 3.40 50.13 70.90
N ARG A 2 3.00 48.86 70.71
CA ARG A 2 3.71 47.68 71.26
C ARG A 2 4.29 46.87 70.11
N ILE A 3 5.60 46.68 70.16
CA ILE A 3 6.42 45.88 69.25
C ILE A 3 6.66 44.50 69.90
N LYS A 4 6.56 43.46 69.05
CA LYS A 4 7.10 42.08 69.11
C LYS A 4 6.65 41.12 70.22
N LYS A 5 6.04 40.01 69.79
CA LYS A 5 6.44 38.65 70.20
C LYS A 5 6.39 37.73 68.97
N ASN A 6 7.56 37.23 68.60
CA ASN A 6 7.76 36.22 67.56
C ASN A 6 7.07 34.92 67.98
N MET A 7 6.25 34.35 67.11
CA MET A 7 5.83 32.95 67.20
C MET A 7 6.09 32.31 65.85
N MET A 8 7.20 31.58 65.81
CA MET A 8 7.68 30.78 64.69
C MET A 8 6.82 29.53 64.63
N ILE A 9 5.95 29.42 63.62
CA ILE A 9 5.16 28.21 63.34
C ILE A 9 5.93 27.43 62.27
N CYS A 10 6.56 26.34 62.70
CA CYS A 10 7.14 25.34 61.81
C CYS A 10 6.01 24.53 61.16
N PHE A 11 5.72 24.77 59.89
CA PHE A 11 4.99 23.79 59.06
C PHE A 11 5.99 22.76 58.54
N GLY A 12 6.00 21.58 59.15
CA GLY A 12 6.63 20.41 58.55
C GLY A 12 5.80 19.93 57.37
N MET A 13 6.16 20.33 56.15
CA MET A 13 5.74 19.63 54.94
C MET A 13 6.51 18.31 54.91
N VAL A 14 5.85 17.21 55.26
CA VAL A 14 6.30 15.87 54.88
C VAL A 14 6.08 15.76 53.37
N LEU A 15 7.14 16.01 52.61
CA LEU A 15 7.21 15.71 51.19
C LEU A 15 7.29 14.18 51.08
N VAL A 16 6.13 13.52 50.90
CA VAL A 16 6.11 12.12 50.47
C VAL A 16 6.55 12.13 49.01
N LEU A 17 7.85 11.92 48.79
CA LEU A 17 8.39 11.51 47.50
C LEU A 17 7.79 10.13 47.21
N MET A 18 6.64 10.08 46.55
CA MET A 18 6.23 8.89 45.82
C MET A 18 7.27 8.74 44.71
N THR A 19 8.27 7.90 44.96
CA THR A 19 9.08 7.35 43.90
C THR A 19 8.12 6.57 43.02
N ILE A 20 7.67 7.19 41.92
CA ILE A 20 7.10 6.44 40.81
C ILE A 20 8.27 5.57 40.38
N GLY A 21 8.26 4.32 40.84
CA GLY A 21 9.19 3.33 40.34
C GLY A 21 8.89 3.24 38.86
N THR A 22 9.81 3.74 38.03
CA THR A 22 9.81 3.42 36.61
C THR A 22 10.09 1.92 36.56
N ALA A 23 9.04 1.10 36.56
CA ALA A 23 9.19 -0.30 36.21
C ALA A 23 9.79 -0.31 34.81
N THR A 24 11.02 -0.81 34.70
CA THR A 24 11.65 -0.99 33.41
C THR A 24 10.92 -2.13 32.71
N ALA A 25 10.42 -1.91 31.50
CA ALA A 25 9.87 -2.95 30.64
C ALA A 25 10.78 -4.20 30.67
N GLY A 26 10.23 -5.31 31.13
CA GLY A 26 10.88 -6.60 31.20
C GLY A 26 10.68 -7.39 29.90
N THR A 27 11.47 -8.45 29.74
CA THR A 27 11.25 -9.45 28.70
C THR A 27 10.86 -10.76 29.36
N ILE A 28 9.73 -11.32 28.92
CA ILE A 28 9.21 -12.62 29.32
C ILE A 28 9.31 -13.55 28.12
N THR A 29 9.90 -14.72 28.31
CA THR A 29 10.14 -15.67 27.22
C THR A 29 9.09 -16.79 27.21
N VAL A 30 8.68 -17.21 26.01
CA VAL A 30 7.72 -18.30 25.80
C VAL A 30 8.30 -19.36 24.85
N ASN A 31 8.27 -20.63 25.25
CA ASN A 31 8.66 -21.77 24.40
C ASN A 31 7.86 -23.03 24.74
N ASN A 32 7.17 -23.62 23.76
CA ASN A 32 6.44 -24.88 23.92
C ASN A 32 7.08 -26.10 23.25
N SER A 33 8.29 -25.93 22.69
CA SER A 33 8.96 -26.92 21.85
C SER A 33 10.38 -27.23 22.37
N THR A 34 11.13 -28.03 21.61
CA THR A 34 12.55 -28.26 21.84
C THR A 34 13.33 -26.99 21.47
N GLY A 35 13.70 -26.19 22.47
CA GLY A 35 14.48 -24.97 22.27
C GLY A 35 15.06 -24.45 23.60
N PRO A 36 15.41 -23.16 23.68
CA PRO A 36 15.87 -22.54 24.92
C PRO A 36 14.86 -22.70 26.05
N VAL A 37 15.35 -22.80 27.29
CA VAL A 37 14.46 -22.71 28.46
C VAL A 37 13.83 -21.33 28.46
N ALA A 38 12.51 -21.30 28.56
CA ALA A 38 11.70 -20.08 28.62
C ALA A 38 10.99 -19.98 29.97
N ASP A 39 10.49 -18.79 30.28
CA ASP A 39 9.76 -18.53 31.53
C ASP A 39 8.40 -19.24 31.53
N TYR A 40 7.76 -19.32 30.36
CA TYR A 40 6.45 -19.94 30.17
C TYR A 40 6.40 -20.83 28.93
N THR A 41 5.39 -21.70 28.89
CA THR A 41 5.11 -22.59 27.74
C THR A 41 3.90 -22.14 26.91
N SER A 42 3.08 -21.21 27.42
CA SER A 42 1.94 -20.62 26.71
C SER A 42 2.14 -19.11 26.61
N ILE A 43 1.58 -18.49 25.57
CA ILE A 43 1.62 -17.03 25.43
C ILE A 43 0.67 -16.40 26.46
N GLN A 44 -0.49 -17.00 26.71
CA GLN A 44 -1.44 -16.47 27.70
C GLN A 44 -0.87 -16.40 29.11
N ASP A 45 -0.15 -17.44 29.59
CA ASP A 45 0.44 -17.40 30.94
C ASP A 45 1.48 -16.27 31.06
N ALA A 46 2.24 -16.01 29.99
CA ALA A 46 3.17 -14.87 29.93
C ALA A 46 2.43 -13.53 29.91
N VAL A 47 1.32 -13.42 29.16
CA VAL A 47 0.45 -12.24 29.19
C VAL A 47 -0.09 -12.01 30.60
N ASP A 48 -0.56 -13.04 31.29
CA ASP A 48 -1.19 -12.93 32.61
C ASP A 48 -0.25 -12.34 33.67
N VAL A 49 1.02 -12.72 33.66
CA VAL A 49 2.02 -12.22 34.62
C VAL A 49 2.67 -10.90 34.22
N ALA A 50 2.61 -10.55 32.93
CA ALA A 50 3.22 -9.33 32.41
C ALA A 50 2.62 -8.06 33.02
N THR A 51 3.40 -7.01 33.04
CA THR A 51 3.02 -5.65 33.41
C THR A 51 3.09 -4.73 32.19
N ASN A 52 2.40 -3.58 32.26
CA ASN A 52 2.37 -2.63 31.14
C ASN A 52 3.79 -2.26 30.68
N GLY A 53 4.00 -2.33 29.37
CA GLY A 53 5.27 -2.07 28.70
C GLY A 53 6.16 -3.30 28.51
N ASP A 54 5.83 -4.45 29.10
CA ASP A 54 6.64 -5.67 28.95
C ASP A 54 6.63 -6.21 27.51
N THR A 55 7.71 -6.91 27.18
CA THR A 55 7.86 -7.66 25.94
C THR A 55 7.68 -9.16 26.19
N ILE A 56 6.80 -9.81 25.45
CA ILE A 56 6.70 -11.25 25.36
C ILE A 56 7.45 -11.72 24.11
N LEU A 57 8.57 -12.41 24.32
CA LEU A 57 9.38 -12.97 23.24
C LEU A 57 9.05 -14.46 23.07
N VAL A 58 8.44 -14.79 21.93
CA VAL A 58 7.95 -16.13 21.63
C VAL A 58 8.92 -16.85 20.70
N TYR A 59 9.46 -17.98 21.16
CA TYR A 59 10.36 -18.82 20.38
C TYR A 59 9.60 -19.67 19.34
N PRO A 60 10.29 -20.16 18.29
CA PRO A 60 9.70 -21.01 17.26
C PRO A 60 8.90 -22.18 17.82
N GLY A 61 7.70 -22.40 17.28
CA GLY A 61 6.77 -23.40 17.77
C GLY A 61 5.37 -23.23 17.19
N THR A 62 4.49 -24.18 17.54
CA THR A 62 3.06 -24.11 17.22
C THR A 62 2.27 -24.04 18.51
N TYR A 63 1.69 -22.89 18.79
CA TYR A 63 0.93 -22.59 19.99
C TYR A 63 -0.56 -22.70 19.68
N VAL A 64 -1.24 -23.64 20.33
CA VAL A 64 -2.70 -23.84 20.15
C VAL A 64 -3.42 -23.16 21.31
N GLU A 65 -3.80 -21.91 21.10
CA GLU A 65 -4.33 -21.03 22.14
C GLU A 65 -5.14 -19.87 21.54
N ASN A 66 -5.93 -19.24 22.40
CA ASN A 66 -6.62 -17.97 22.15
C ASN A 66 -6.08 -17.01 23.21
N VAL A 67 -5.48 -15.90 22.78
CA VAL A 67 -4.69 -15.01 23.63
C VAL A 67 -5.44 -13.68 23.80
N ASP A 68 -5.86 -13.40 25.03
CA ASP A 68 -6.50 -12.16 25.43
C ASP A 68 -5.47 -11.19 25.99
N VAL A 69 -5.29 -10.05 25.31
CA VAL A 69 -4.31 -9.02 25.64
C VAL A 69 -5.02 -7.76 26.11
N ASN A 70 -5.07 -7.59 27.43
CA ASN A 70 -5.81 -6.53 28.11
C ASN A 70 -4.92 -5.46 28.76
N LYS A 71 -3.63 -5.45 28.41
CA LYS A 71 -2.57 -4.63 28.98
C LYS A 71 -1.56 -4.22 27.91
N GLU A 72 -0.86 -3.11 28.13
CA GLU A 72 0.09 -2.58 27.14
C GLU A 72 1.27 -3.55 27.00
N LEU A 73 1.40 -4.20 25.84
CA LEU A 73 2.42 -5.23 25.63
C LEU A 73 2.98 -5.21 24.21
N THR A 74 4.23 -5.66 24.11
CA THR A 74 4.86 -6.00 22.84
C THR A 74 5.04 -7.51 22.76
N ILE A 75 4.36 -8.17 21.83
CA ILE A 75 4.41 -9.62 21.62
C ILE A 75 5.11 -9.88 20.29
N ILE A 76 6.26 -10.57 20.33
CA ILE A 76 7.14 -10.75 19.17
C ILE A 76 7.48 -12.23 18.99
N ALA A 77 7.30 -12.74 17.77
CA ALA A 77 7.89 -13.99 17.34
C ALA A 77 9.38 -13.79 17.04
N GLU A 78 10.25 -14.51 17.74
CA GLU A 78 11.70 -14.32 17.67
C GLU A 78 12.29 -14.61 16.27
N SER A 79 11.75 -15.62 15.57
CA SER A 79 12.22 -16.05 14.25
C SER A 79 11.19 -15.83 13.13
N GLY A 80 10.16 -15.00 13.38
CA GLY A 80 9.17 -14.64 12.36
C GLY A 80 8.12 -15.71 12.04
N PRO A 81 7.24 -15.41 11.06
CA PRO A 81 5.97 -16.11 10.89
C PRO A 81 6.13 -17.51 10.31
N ASP A 82 7.19 -17.75 9.53
CA ASP A 82 7.44 -19.05 8.87
C ASP A 82 7.64 -20.21 9.86
N VAL A 83 8.03 -19.92 11.11
CA VAL A 83 8.36 -20.93 12.12
C VAL A 83 7.64 -20.72 13.46
N THR A 84 6.86 -19.65 13.61
CA THR A 84 6.14 -19.33 14.85
C THR A 84 4.65 -19.19 14.56
N THR A 85 3.90 -20.26 14.81
CA THR A 85 2.47 -20.34 14.51
C THR A 85 1.66 -20.22 15.79
N VAL A 86 0.64 -19.36 15.79
CA VAL A 86 -0.43 -19.35 16.81
C VAL A 86 -1.72 -19.76 16.13
N GLN A 87 -2.31 -20.85 16.60
CA GLN A 87 -3.46 -21.49 16.02
C GLN A 87 -4.63 -21.44 17.00
N CYS A 88 -5.80 -21.04 16.48
CA CYS A 88 -7.04 -21.05 17.26
C CYS A 88 -7.30 -22.46 17.83
N VAL A 89 -7.78 -22.53 19.07
CA VAL A 89 -8.20 -23.79 19.68
C VAL A 89 -9.30 -24.44 18.82
N PRO A 90 -9.15 -25.71 18.38
CA PRO A 90 -10.12 -26.35 17.52
C PRO A 90 -11.54 -26.34 18.09
N GLY A 91 -12.49 -25.88 17.28
CA GLY A 91 -13.91 -25.82 17.64
C GLY A 91 -14.36 -24.52 18.33
N MET A 92 -13.45 -23.57 18.56
CA MET A 92 -13.79 -22.23 19.03
C MET A 92 -14.06 -21.27 17.87
N ASP A 93 -15.07 -20.42 18.02
CA ASP A 93 -15.33 -19.27 17.14
C ASP A 93 -14.91 -17.98 17.86
N ASP A 94 -13.61 -17.84 18.04
CA ASP A 94 -12.98 -16.72 18.75
C ASP A 94 -11.73 -16.23 18.02
N TYR A 95 -11.19 -15.09 18.43
CA TYR A 95 -9.93 -14.56 17.95
C TYR A 95 -8.75 -15.37 18.50
N VAL A 96 -7.72 -15.57 17.69
CA VAL A 96 -6.43 -16.12 18.13
C VAL A 96 -5.71 -15.11 19.02
N PHE A 97 -5.74 -13.85 18.63
CA PHE A 97 -5.33 -12.72 19.46
C PHE A 97 -6.48 -11.73 19.57
N HIS A 98 -6.92 -11.42 20.79
CA HIS A 98 -7.85 -10.33 21.06
C HIS A 98 -7.12 -9.25 21.87
N ALA A 99 -6.87 -8.10 21.26
CA ALA A 99 -6.28 -6.94 21.91
C ALA A 99 -7.38 -5.93 22.26
N GLY A 100 -7.59 -5.71 23.55
CA GLY A 100 -8.63 -4.79 23.99
C GLY A 100 -8.97 -4.96 25.46
N ASN A 101 -9.54 -3.90 26.04
CA ASN A 101 -10.08 -3.94 27.38
C ASN A 101 -11.26 -2.95 27.47
N LEU A 102 -12.37 -3.39 28.07
CA LEU A 102 -13.57 -2.57 28.22
C LEU A 102 -13.41 -1.43 29.25
N THR A 103 -12.35 -1.46 30.07
CA THR A 103 -12.19 -0.50 31.18
C THR A 103 -11.10 0.53 30.97
N GLU A 104 -10.08 0.22 30.16
CA GLU A 104 -8.90 1.07 29.93
C GLU A 104 -8.39 0.86 28.51
N ASN A 105 -7.85 1.92 27.90
CA ASN A 105 -7.27 1.82 26.56
C ASN A 105 -6.00 0.95 26.61
N VAL A 106 -5.86 0.05 25.64
CA VAL A 106 -4.72 -0.86 25.54
C VAL A 106 -3.99 -0.63 24.23
N ASN A 107 -2.65 -0.53 24.31
CA ASN A 107 -1.78 -0.43 23.14
C ASN A 107 -0.99 -1.74 23.04
N VAL A 108 -1.20 -2.52 21.97
CA VAL A 108 -0.57 -3.83 21.80
C VAL A 108 0.20 -3.84 20.50
N THR A 109 1.44 -4.31 20.54
CA THR A 109 2.20 -4.67 19.33
C THR A 109 2.21 -6.17 19.15
N ILE A 110 1.77 -6.66 18.00
CA ILE A 110 1.85 -8.09 17.61
C ILE A 110 2.71 -8.19 16.35
N ASN A 111 3.86 -8.86 16.45
CA ASN A 111 4.88 -8.86 15.40
C ASN A 111 5.40 -10.27 15.06
N GLY A 112 5.32 -10.63 13.79
CA GLY A 112 6.07 -11.77 13.25
C GLY A 112 5.40 -13.13 13.38
N PHE A 113 4.09 -13.24 13.62
CA PHE A 113 3.40 -14.52 13.79
C PHE A 113 2.73 -15.01 12.51
N ASN A 114 2.71 -16.33 12.32
CA ASN A 114 1.69 -16.97 11.50
C ASN A 114 0.46 -17.25 12.38
N VAL A 115 -0.66 -16.60 12.11
CA VAL A 115 -1.90 -16.70 12.85
C VAL A 115 -2.93 -17.45 12.01
N THR A 116 -3.50 -18.53 12.54
CA THR A 116 -4.42 -19.36 11.75
C THR A 116 -5.68 -19.83 12.49
N GLY A 117 -6.81 -19.81 11.76
CA GLY A 117 -8.11 -20.29 12.22
C GLY A 117 -8.91 -19.28 13.05
N GLY A 118 -10.07 -19.74 13.55
CA GLY A 118 -11.00 -18.90 14.31
C GLY A 118 -11.44 -17.65 13.54
N ARG A 119 -11.40 -16.51 14.23
CA ARG A 119 -11.67 -15.19 13.67
C ARG A 119 -10.41 -14.44 13.24
N GLY A 120 -9.21 -14.97 13.50
CA GLY A 120 -7.93 -14.32 13.26
C GLY A 120 -7.57 -13.37 14.41
N ILE A 121 -7.38 -12.08 14.13
CA ILE A 121 -6.96 -11.08 15.13
C ILE A 121 -8.06 -10.02 15.30
N GLY A 122 -8.38 -9.71 16.55
CA GLY A 122 -9.41 -8.74 16.91
C GLY A 122 -8.85 -7.61 17.76
N PHE A 123 -9.29 -6.38 17.47
CA PHE A 123 -9.06 -5.19 18.27
C PHE A 123 -10.40 -4.62 18.73
N SER A 124 -10.49 -4.27 20.01
CA SER A 124 -11.71 -3.68 20.59
C SER A 124 -11.34 -2.58 21.57
N GLU A 125 -11.74 -1.34 21.26
CA GLU A 125 -11.42 -0.15 22.08
C GLU A 125 -9.91 -0.02 22.35
N SER A 126 -9.09 -0.42 21.37
CA SER A 126 -7.64 -0.40 21.47
C SER A 126 -7.12 0.86 20.80
N LEU A 127 -6.26 1.63 21.48
CA LEU A 127 -5.69 2.85 20.92
C LEU A 127 -4.23 2.61 20.56
N HIS A 128 -3.81 3.02 19.37
CA HIS A 128 -2.42 2.90 18.91
C HIS A 128 -1.87 1.47 18.90
N SER A 129 -2.72 0.47 18.67
CA SER A 129 -2.26 -0.90 18.51
C SER A 129 -1.62 -1.11 17.15
N GLU A 130 -0.71 -2.07 17.10
CA GLU A 130 0.11 -2.28 15.94
C GLU A 130 0.25 -3.76 15.60
N LEU A 131 -0.02 -4.07 14.34
CA LEU A 131 0.12 -5.41 13.79
C LEU A 131 1.13 -5.36 12.65
N ARG A 132 2.26 -6.08 12.77
CA ARG A 132 3.28 -6.05 11.73
C ARG A 132 3.95 -7.39 11.39
N ASN A 133 4.29 -7.58 10.12
CA ASN A 133 5.04 -8.74 9.63
C ASN A 133 4.39 -10.09 9.96
N ASN A 134 3.06 -10.15 10.05
CA ASN A 134 2.32 -11.38 10.33
C ASN A 134 1.75 -12.00 9.04
N ILE A 135 1.52 -13.31 9.08
CA ILE A 135 0.73 -14.03 8.09
C ILE A 135 -0.58 -14.44 8.77
N ILE A 136 -1.72 -13.97 8.31
CA ILE A 136 -3.04 -14.28 8.86
C ILE A 136 -3.81 -15.12 7.83
N SER A 137 -4.19 -16.34 8.22
CA SER A 137 -4.88 -17.30 7.36
C SER A 137 -6.09 -17.93 8.06
N ASP A 138 -7.11 -18.32 7.31
CA ASP A 138 -8.34 -18.94 7.85
C ASP A 138 -9.06 -18.12 8.94
N GLY A 139 -8.72 -16.84 9.04
CA GLY A 139 -9.10 -15.81 9.99
C GLY A 139 -8.83 -14.44 9.35
N GLY A 140 -9.44 -13.37 9.85
CA GLY A 140 -9.25 -12.02 9.31
C GLY A 140 -8.64 -11.07 10.35
N ILE A 141 -8.65 -9.78 10.04
CA ILE A 141 -8.37 -8.73 11.03
C ILE A 141 -9.65 -7.93 11.23
N PHE A 142 -10.06 -7.75 12.48
CA PHE A 142 -11.20 -6.93 12.82
C PHE A 142 -10.79 -5.86 13.84
N ALA A 143 -11.16 -4.62 13.59
CA ALA A 143 -11.00 -3.51 14.52
C ALA A 143 -12.36 -2.84 14.75
N GLY A 144 -12.77 -2.76 16.01
CA GLY A 144 -13.98 -2.08 16.44
C GLY A 144 -13.64 -0.97 17.43
N GLY A 145 -14.07 0.27 17.17
CA GLY A 145 -13.84 1.39 18.09
C GLY A 145 -12.36 1.64 18.40
N SER A 146 -11.45 1.31 17.48
CA SER A 146 -10.01 1.23 17.74
C SER A 146 -9.21 2.20 16.87
N ASP A 147 -7.98 2.50 17.28
CA ASP A 147 -6.94 3.13 16.45
C ASP A 147 -5.82 2.11 16.24
N ILE A 148 -5.64 1.66 15.00
CA ILE A 148 -4.69 0.60 14.66
C ILE A 148 -3.77 0.94 13.49
N THR A 149 -2.56 0.41 13.55
CA THR A 149 -1.60 0.44 12.45
C THR A 149 -1.27 -0.99 12.02
N VAL A 150 -1.56 -1.32 10.75
CA VAL A 150 -1.37 -2.65 10.17
C VAL A 150 -0.35 -2.54 9.05
N ILE A 151 0.86 -3.08 9.27
CA ILE A 151 2.01 -2.89 8.37
C ILE A 151 2.63 -4.20 7.94
N ASN A 152 2.90 -4.38 6.64
CA ASN A 152 3.63 -5.55 6.11
C ASN A 152 3.00 -6.90 6.51
N ASN A 153 1.68 -7.00 6.58
CA ASN A 153 1.00 -8.27 6.87
C ASN A 153 0.49 -8.91 5.58
N THR A 154 0.47 -10.24 5.57
CA THR A 154 -0.19 -11.04 4.54
C THR A 154 -1.51 -11.57 5.11
N VAL A 155 -2.64 -11.24 4.49
CA VAL A 155 -3.99 -11.60 4.94
C VAL A 155 -4.70 -12.40 3.85
N ILE A 156 -5.14 -13.61 4.20
CA ILE A 156 -5.65 -14.61 3.26
C ILE A 156 -7.03 -15.09 3.71
N SER A 157 -7.94 -15.37 2.78
CA SER A 157 -9.25 -16.02 2.99
C SER A 157 -10.34 -15.15 3.65
N LYS A 158 -9.99 -14.36 4.68
CA LYS A 158 -10.88 -13.37 5.29
C LYS A 158 -10.16 -12.03 5.42
N GLY A 159 -10.84 -10.96 5.03
CA GLY A 159 -10.25 -9.64 4.90
C GLY A 159 -9.97 -8.88 6.20
N ILE A 160 -9.65 -7.60 6.03
CA ILE A 160 -9.47 -6.61 7.08
C ILE A 160 -10.75 -5.79 7.20
N ILE A 161 -11.24 -5.58 8.41
CA ILE A 161 -12.43 -4.77 8.68
C ILE A 161 -12.08 -3.70 9.72
N LEU A 162 -12.25 -2.43 9.34
CA LEU A 162 -12.29 -1.29 10.23
C LEU A 162 -13.76 -0.91 10.45
N TYR A 163 -14.23 -1.00 11.69
CA TYR A 163 -15.58 -0.64 12.10
C TYR A 163 -15.51 0.44 13.18
N ASP A 164 -16.05 1.62 12.92
CA ASP A 164 -15.95 2.78 13.82
C ASP A 164 -14.51 3.01 14.33
N SER A 165 -13.52 2.76 13.48
CA SER A 165 -12.09 2.72 13.84
C SER A 165 -11.25 3.64 12.96
N GLU A 166 -10.20 4.21 13.54
CA GLU A 166 -9.13 4.86 12.78
C GLU A 166 -8.06 3.80 12.42
N GLY A 167 -7.57 3.82 11.19
CA GLY A 167 -6.66 2.77 10.73
C GLY A 167 -5.65 3.22 9.68
N ILE A 168 -4.37 2.93 9.91
CA ILE A 168 -3.33 3.01 8.89
C ILE A 168 -3.00 1.61 8.41
N LEU A 169 -3.30 1.32 7.15
CA LEU A 169 -3.01 0.05 6.50
C LEU A 169 -1.93 0.30 5.45
N GLU A 170 -0.72 -0.15 5.72
CA GLU A 170 0.45 0.09 4.87
C GLU A 170 1.16 -1.20 4.44
N ASN A 171 1.52 -1.30 3.16
CA ASN A 171 2.33 -2.40 2.62
C ASN A 171 1.76 -3.81 2.91
N ASN A 172 0.44 -3.94 3.07
CA ASN A 172 -0.19 -5.25 3.30
C ASN A 172 -0.51 -5.93 1.98
N GLU A 173 -0.47 -7.26 2.00
CA GLU A 173 -0.94 -8.11 0.93
C GLU A 173 -2.25 -8.78 1.35
N VAL A 174 -3.35 -8.48 0.65
CA VAL A 174 -4.70 -8.96 1.03
C VAL A 174 -5.37 -9.65 -0.14
N PHE A 175 -5.53 -10.97 -0.05
CA PHE A 175 -5.97 -11.74 -1.22
C PHE A 175 -6.77 -13.01 -0.93
N SER A 176 -7.42 -13.51 -1.99
CA SER A 176 -8.24 -14.72 -1.94
C SER A 176 -9.32 -14.67 -0.85
N CYS A 177 -9.79 -13.47 -0.50
CA CYS A 177 -10.84 -13.31 0.49
C CYS A 177 -12.19 -13.73 -0.12
N SER A 178 -12.91 -14.59 0.59
CA SER A 178 -14.24 -15.09 0.17
C SER A 178 -15.29 -14.00 -0.07
N GLY A 179 -15.03 -12.76 0.37
CA GLY A 179 -15.86 -11.58 0.16
C GLY A 179 -15.02 -10.35 -0.17
N THR A 180 -14.92 -9.43 0.79
CA THR A 180 -14.13 -8.20 0.63
C THR A 180 -12.72 -8.38 1.17
N GLY A 181 -11.72 -7.84 0.47
CA GLY A 181 -10.34 -7.74 0.96
C GLY A 181 -10.21 -6.76 2.14
N ILE A 182 -10.53 -5.48 1.93
CA ILE A 182 -10.51 -4.46 2.99
C ILE A 182 -11.87 -3.74 3.07
N THR A 183 -12.44 -3.65 4.27
CA THR A 183 -13.70 -2.95 4.53
C THR A 183 -13.48 -1.80 5.52
N ILE A 184 -13.98 -0.62 5.16
CA ILE A 184 -14.08 0.57 6.02
C ILE A 184 -15.57 0.86 6.22
N GLU A 185 -16.04 0.76 7.46
CA GLU A 185 -17.45 0.76 7.82
C GLU A 185 -17.77 1.64 9.02
N GLY A 186 -18.99 2.17 9.04
CA GLY A 186 -19.46 3.03 10.13
C GLY A 186 -18.73 4.36 10.06
N GLN A 187 -18.37 4.92 11.20
CA GLN A 187 -17.56 6.13 11.29
C GLN A 187 -16.06 5.87 11.18
N ALA A 188 -15.66 4.74 10.59
CA ALA A 188 -14.25 4.42 10.42
C ALA A 188 -13.55 5.37 9.44
N ASP A 189 -12.28 5.69 9.74
CA ASP A 189 -11.40 6.49 8.89
C ASP A 189 -10.11 5.71 8.59
N GLY A 190 -9.92 5.33 7.34
CA GLY A 190 -8.81 4.46 6.91
C GLY A 190 -7.84 5.14 5.96
N THR A 191 -6.56 5.19 6.32
CA THR A 191 -5.47 5.50 5.38
C THR A 191 -4.92 4.20 4.81
N LEU A 192 -5.14 3.94 3.51
CA LEU A 192 -4.64 2.77 2.81
C LEU A 192 -3.54 3.19 1.85
N VAL A 193 -2.31 2.75 2.12
CA VAL A 193 -1.14 3.10 1.31
C VAL A 193 -0.27 1.90 0.95
N ASN A 194 0.19 1.83 -0.30
CA ASN A 194 1.12 0.79 -0.78
C ASN A 194 0.63 -0.66 -0.58
N ASN A 195 -0.68 -0.88 -0.41
CA ASN A 195 -1.21 -2.24 -0.26
C ASN A 195 -1.35 -2.92 -1.62
N THR A 196 -1.23 -4.24 -1.62
CA THR A 196 -1.48 -5.11 -2.78
C THR A 196 -2.72 -5.95 -2.50
N ILE A 197 -3.81 -5.70 -3.25
CA ILE A 197 -5.15 -6.24 -2.96
C ILE A 197 -5.69 -6.97 -4.19
N TYR A 198 -5.81 -8.30 -4.13
CA TYR A 198 -6.13 -9.08 -5.33
C TYR A 198 -6.91 -10.37 -5.09
N GLU A 199 -7.56 -10.87 -6.16
CA GLU A 199 -8.30 -12.14 -6.12
C GLU A 199 -9.39 -12.19 -5.04
N ASN A 200 -10.01 -11.05 -4.73
CA ASN A 200 -11.16 -10.95 -3.85
C ASN A 200 -12.45 -10.72 -4.65
N GLY A 201 -13.61 -10.98 -4.04
CA GLY A 201 -14.88 -10.56 -4.62
C GLY A 201 -14.95 -9.04 -4.76
N VAL A 202 -14.68 -8.33 -3.67
CA VAL A 202 -14.45 -6.88 -3.67
C VAL A 202 -13.07 -6.59 -3.12
N GLY A 203 -12.24 -5.79 -3.80
CA GLY A 203 -10.93 -5.41 -3.27
C GLY A 203 -11.08 -4.53 -2.03
N ILE A 204 -11.64 -3.33 -2.20
CA ILE A 204 -11.92 -2.38 -1.13
C ILE A 204 -13.41 -2.06 -1.08
N ARG A 205 -14.00 -2.06 0.12
CA ARG A 205 -15.37 -1.57 0.36
C ARG A 205 -15.35 -0.41 1.34
N ILE A 206 -15.99 0.69 0.98
CA ILE A 206 -16.29 1.81 1.89
C ILE A 206 -17.81 1.91 2.00
N TRP A 207 -18.34 1.85 3.22
CA TRP A 207 -19.79 1.94 3.43
C TRP A 207 -20.18 2.54 4.78
N ASP A 208 -21.44 2.95 4.86
CA ASP A 208 -22.10 3.47 6.07
C ASP A 208 -21.33 4.59 6.79
N PHE A 209 -21.02 5.68 6.07
CA PHE A 209 -20.26 6.84 6.55
C PHE A 209 -18.74 6.66 6.66
N GLY A 210 -18.22 5.50 6.25
CA GLY A 210 -16.78 5.27 6.27
C GLY A 210 -16.03 6.26 5.37
N SER A 211 -14.82 6.62 5.78
CA SER A 211 -13.92 7.47 5.03
C SER A 211 -12.57 6.85 4.79
N GLY A 212 -11.90 7.27 3.71
CA GLY A 212 -10.53 6.84 3.53
C GLY A 212 -9.73 7.62 2.51
N ASP A 213 -8.46 7.78 2.86
CA ASP A 213 -7.40 8.24 1.97
C ASP A 213 -6.69 7.02 1.41
N ILE A 214 -6.95 6.72 0.14
CA ILE A 214 -6.53 5.50 -0.55
C ILE A 214 -5.58 5.91 -1.67
N TYR A 215 -4.29 5.61 -1.52
CA TYR A 215 -3.30 5.99 -2.52
C TYR A 215 -2.13 5.01 -2.62
N ASN A 216 -1.49 4.95 -3.78
CA ASN A 216 -0.37 4.05 -4.06
C ASN A 216 -0.70 2.55 -3.91
N ASN A 217 -1.97 2.16 -3.93
CA ASN A 217 -2.35 0.75 -3.81
C ASN A 217 -2.39 0.08 -5.20
N THR A 218 -2.02 -1.20 -5.25
CA THR A 218 -2.17 -2.05 -6.44
C THR A 218 -3.35 -2.98 -6.24
N ILE A 219 -4.43 -2.76 -6.98
CA ILE A 219 -5.73 -3.41 -6.80
C ILE A 219 -6.10 -4.11 -8.10
N TYR A 220 -5.93 -5.43 -8.17
CA TYR A 220 -6.06 -6.17 -9.42
C TYR A 220 -6.72 -7.55 -9.26
N ARG A 221 -7.26 -8.11 -10.34
CA ARG A 221 -7.91 -9.45 -10.32
C ARG A 221 -9.01 -9.63 -9.26
N ASN A 222 -9.62 -8.55 -8.79
CA ASN A 222 -10.85 -8.61 -7.99
C ASN A 222 -12.07 -8.59 -8.94
N GLU A 223 -13.22 -9.13 -8.52
CA GLU A 223 -14.45 -8.98 -9.33
C GLU A 223 -14.85 -7.50 -9.43
N VAL A 224 -14.78 -6.79 -8.30
CA VAL A 224 -14.87 -5.33 -8.18
C VAL A 224 -13.64 -4.79 -7.46
N GLY A 225 -12.92 -3.84 -8.05
CA GLY A 225 -11.72 -3.23 -7.45
C GLY A 225 -12.04 -2.44 -6.17
N ILE A 226 -12.90 -1.44 -6.30
CA ILE A 226 -13.41 -0.66 -5.17
C ILE A 226 -14.93 -0.49 -5.25
N LYS A 227 -15.60 -0.62 -4.11
CA LYS A 227 -17.03 -0.43 -3.99
C LYS A 227 -17.36 0.59 -2.90
N ILE A 228 -18.14 1.61 -3.25
CA ILE A 228 -18.50 2.71 -2.35
C ILE A 228 -20.03 2.78 -2.20
N TYR A 229 -20.49 2.88 -0.96
CA TYR A 229 -21.91 2.99 -0.60
C TYR A 229 -22.17 4.11 0.40
N GLY A 230 -23.39 4.65 0.40
CA GLY A 230 -23.84 5.58 1.43
C GLY A 230 -23.13 6.94 1.37
N ASN A 231 -23.09 7.64 2.50
CA ASN A 231 -22.51 8.98 2.61
C ASN A 231 -21.02 8.91 2.98
N SER A 232 -20.19 8.37 2.08
CA SER A 232 -18.74 8.24 2.27
C SER A 232 -17.96 9.41 1.69
N TYR A 233 -16.79 9.70 2.28
CA TYR A 233 -15.90 10.79 1.89
C TYR A 233 -14.43 10.36 1.93
N GLY A 234 -13.55 11.13 1.27
CA GLY A 234 -12.12 10.83 1.23
C GLY A 234 -11.48 11.09 -0.13
N LYS A 235 -10.25 10.61 -0.29
CA LYS A 235 -9.45 10.82 -1.50
C LYS A 235 -8.89 9.50 -2.02
N ILE A 236 -9.12 9.23 -3.30
CA ILE A 236 -8.66 8.04 -4.00
C ILE A 236 -7.80 8.49 -5.17
N ALA A 237 -6.49 8.44 -5.04
CA ALA A 237 -5.57 8.93 -6.07
C ALA A 237 -4.30 8.09 -6.14
N ASN A 238 -3.64 8.06 -7.29
CA ASN A 238 -2.39 7.33 -7.53
C ASN A 238 -2.49 5.82 -7.21
N ASN A 239 -3.63 5.20 -7.46
CA ASN A 239 -3.78 3.74 -7.34
C ASN A 239 -3.71 3.07 -8.72
N TYR A 240 -3.27 1.82 -8.75
CA TYR A 240 -3.30 0.97 -9.92
C TYR A 240 -4.52 0.05 -9.85
N PHE A 241 -5.56 0.32 -10.64
CA PHE A 241 -6.74 -0.52 -10.76
C PHE A 241 -6.67 -1.39 -12.02
N ASN A 242 -6.75 -2.71 -11.86
CA ASN A 242 -6.82 -3.65 -12.98
C ASN A 242 -7.75 -4.83 -12.68
N ASN A 243 -9.05 -4.56 -12.72
CA ASN A 243 -10.11 -5.48 -12.34
C ASN A 243 -11.15 -5.59 -13.47
N THR A 244 -12.01 -6.61 -13.41
CA THR A 244 -13.14 -6.73 -14.37
C THR A 244 -14.06 -5.52 -14.27
N MET A 245 -14.32 -5.05 -13.05
CA MET A 245 -14.95 -3.77 -12.77
C MET A 245 -14.06 -2.99 -11.79
N ASN A 246 -13.51 -1.85 -12.18
CA ASN A 246 -12.58 -1.13 -11.31
C ASN A 246 -13.27 -0.43 -10.15
N ALA A 247 -14.38 0.26 -10.41
CA ALA A 247 -15.14 0.97 -9.39
C ALA A 247 -16.64 0.73 -9.56
N GLN A 248 -17.33 0.51 -8.44
CA GLN A 248 -18.78 0.49 -8.36
C GLN A 248 -19.25 1.46 -7.27
N ILE A 249 -20.19 2.33 -7.63
CA ILE A 249 -20.73 3.34 -6.72
C ILE A 249 -22.25 3.14 -6.65
N ASP A 250 -22.75 2.75 -5.48
CA ASP A 250 -24.18 2.48 -5.27
C ASP A 250 -24.75 3.55 -4.31
N VAL A 251 -25.49 4.52 -4.87
CA VAL A 251 -26.00 5.69 -4.14
C VAL A 251 -27.53 5.71 -4.01
N PRO A 252 -28.08 5.41 -2.82
CA PRO A 252 -29.49 5.69 -2.55
C PRO A 252 -29.76 7.14 -2.11
N TYR A 253 -28.75 7.92 -1.68
CA TYR A 253 -28.91 9.29 -1.18
C TYR A 253 -27.79 10.24 -1.65
N LEU A 254 -28.11 11.54 -1.73
CA LEU A 254 -27.20 12.62 -2.14
C LEU A 254 -26.12 12.84 -1.05
N GLY A 255 -24.84 12.62 -1.36
CA GLY A 255 -23.75 13.02 -0.44
C GLY A 255 -22.44 12.24 -0.49
N ILE A 256 -21.96 11.79 -1.66
CA ILE A 256 -20.58 11.28 -1.79
C ILE A 256 -19.63 12.46 -2.00
N TYR A 257 -18.61 12.55 -1.13
CA TYR A 257 -17.54 13.56 -1.22
C TYR A 257 -16.19 12.88 -1.41
N ILE A 258 -16.13 11.98 -2.40
CA ILE A 258 -14.90 11.30 -2.81
C ILE A 258 -14.25 12.11 -3.93
N THR A 259 -12.98 12.41 -3.77
CA THR A 259 -12.15 12.96 -4.84
C THR A 259 -11.32 11.84 -5.46
N TRP A 260 -11.32 11.74 -6.79
CA TRP A 260 -10.66 10.65 -7.52
C TRP A 260 -9.29 11.04 -8.08
N ASN A 261 -8.78 12.20 -7.71
CA ASN A 261 -7.46 12.67 -8.12
C ASN A 261 -6.89 13.67 -7.11
N THR A 262 -5.57 13.87 -7.16
CA THR A 262 -4.87 14.96 -6.51
C THR A 262 -4.60 16.11 -7.49
N THR A 263 -4.06 17.22 -7.01
CA THR A 263 -3.48 18.26 -7.87
C THR A 263 -2.29 17.69 -8.64
N LYS A 264 -2.22 17.96 -9.95
CA LYS A 264 -1.06 17.60 -10.78
C LYS A 264 0.23 18.13 -10.16
N THR A 265 1.10 17.22 -9.75
CA THR A 265 2.33 17.54 -8.99
C THR A 265 3.48 16.71 -9.53
N ALA A 266 4.64 17.31 -9.78
CA ALA A 266 5.82 16.57 -10.23
C ALA A 266 6.23 15.51 -9.19
N GLY A 267 6.47 14.29 -9.64
CA GLY A 267 6.79 13.15 -8.79
C GLY A 267 6.42 11.82 -9.46
N ALA A 268 7.18 10.78 -9.16
CA ALA A 268 6.93 9.44 -9.68
C ALA A 268 5.55 8.94 -9.20
N ASN A 269 4.69 8.59 -10.16
CA ASN A 269 3.38 8.01 -9.88
C ASN A 269 3.44 6.47 -9.82
N ILE A 270 2.31 5.81 -9.54
CA ILE A 270 2.23 4.36 -9.32
C ILE A 270 2.62 3.52 -10.55
N ILE A 271 2.62 4.11 -11.74
CA ILE A 271 3.08 3.47 -12.99
C ILE A 271 4.46 3.98 -13.44
N GLY A 272 5.15 4.76 -12.61
CA GLY A 272 6.48 5.30 -12.89
C GLY A 272 6.50 6.55 -13.78
N GLY A 273 5.33 7.13 -14.09
CA GLY A 273 5.22 8.39 -14.83
C GLY A 273 5.67 9.61 -14.02
N PRO A 274 5.90 10.77 -14.67
CA PRO A 274 6.60 11.91 -14.07
C PRO A 274 5.73 12.83 -13.18
N PHE A 275 4.41 12.69 -13.22
CA PHE A 275 3.49 13.48 -12.42
C PHE A 275 2.49 12.60 -11.65
N LEU A 276 2.24 12.99 -10.39
CA LEU A 276 1.08 12.56 -9.63
C LEU A 276 -0.18 13.26 -10.17
N GLY A 277 -1.30 12.56 -10.17
CA GLY A 277 -2.59 13.08 -10.61
C GLY A 277 -3.72 12.21 -10.05
N GLY A 278 -4.39 11.49 -10.93
CA GLY A 278 -5.47 10.56 -10.65
C GLY A 278 -4.97 9.14 -10.45
N ASN A 279 -5.80 8.18 -10.84
CA ASN A 279 -5.52 6.75 -10.76
C ASN A 279 -5.22 6.18 -12.15
N TYR A 280 -4.59 5.01 -12.17
CA TYR A 280 -4.43 4.23 -13.40
C TYR A 280 -5.56 3.21 -13.51
N TRP A 281 -6.34 3.31 -14.58
CA TRP A 281 -7.56 2.52 -14.83
C TRP A 281 -7.34 1.51 -15.96
N ALA A 282 -6.83 0.33 -15.63
CA ALA A 282 -6.63 -0.79 -16.54
C ALA A 282 -7.77 -1.82 -16.49
N HIS A 283 -7.86 -2.63 -17.54
CA HIS A 283 -8.63 -3.88 -17.53
C HIS A 283 -7.71 -5.05 -17.91
N PRO A 284 -8.01 -6.28 -17.44
CA PRO A 284 -7.16 -7.44 -17.72
C PRO A 284 -7.02 -7.76 -19.22
N ASN A 285 -7.97 -7.33 -20.04
CA ASN A 285 -7.97 -7.50 -21.50
C ASN A 285 -7.24 -6.38 -22.26
N GLY A 286 -6.62 -5.42 -21.57
CA GLY A 286 -5.89 -4.31 -22.18
C GLY A 286 -6.75 -3.13 -22.64
N THR A 287 -8.06 -3.13 -22.36
CA THR A 287 -8.98 -2.07 -22.84
C THR A 287 -9.37 -1.07 -21.75
N GLY A 288 -8.60 -0.98 -20.66
CA GLY A 288 -8.85 0.01 -19.61
C GLY A 288 -8.65 1.44 -20.11
N PHE A 289 -9.34 2.39 -19.50
CA PHE A 289 -9.30 3.80 -19.90
C PHE A 289 -7.87 4.33 -20.01
N SER A 290 -7.04 4.08 -18.99
CA SER A 290 -5.65 4.49 -18.97
C SER A 290 -4.73 3.72 -19.93
N GLN A 291 -5.19 2.60 -20.48
CA GLN A 291 -4.46 1.78 -21.45
C GLN A 291 -4.72 2.22 -22.90
N ILE A 292 -5.89 2.80 -23.18
CA ILE A 292 -6.32 3.20 -24.53
C ILE A 292 -6.53 4.70 -24.70
N GLY A 293 -6.33 5.48 -23.62
CA GLY A 293 -6.44 6.93 -23.64
C GLY A 293 -5.36 7.59 -24.51
N GLU A 294 -5.43 8.90 -24.59
CA GLU A 294 -4.46 9.74 -25.29
C GLU A 294 -3.76 10.67 -24.29
N ASP A 295 -2.49 10.95 -24.55
CA ASP A 295 -1.62 11.90 -23.84
C ASP A 295 -0.86 12.69 -24.90
N LEU A 296 -1.50 13.73 -25.42
CA LEU A 296 -1.00 14.52 -26.56
C LEU A 296 0.09 15.52 -26.15
N ASP A 297 0.14 15.90 -24.87
CA ASP A 297 1.19 16.79 -24.35
C ASP A 297 2.37 16.04 -23.71
N GLY A 298 2.27 14.70 -23.61
CA GLY A 298 3.35 13.80 -23.19
C GLY A 298 3.66 13.87 -21.70
N ASP A 299 2.71 14.32 -20.88
CA ASP A 299 2.90 14.52 -19.44
C ASP A 299 2.64 13.25 -18.60
N GLY A 300 2.21 12.14 -19.22
CA GLY A 300 1.88 10.89 -18.54
C GLY A 300 0.50 10.89 -17.84
N ILE A 301 -0.40 11.79 -18.23
CA ILE A 301 -1.79 11.90 -17.78
C ILE A 301 -2.69 11.88 -19.02
N CYS A 302 -3.81 11.17 -18.94
CA CYS A 302 -4.79 11.19 -20.02
C CYS A 302 -5.41 12.58 -20.17
N ASP A 303 -5.46 13.10 -21.40
CA ASP A 303 -6.06 14.41 -21.71
C ASP A 303 -7.58 14.47 -21.46
N SER A 304 -8.23 13.30 -21.45
CA SER A 304 -9.66 13.17 -21.16
C SER A 304 -9.90 12.68 -19.72
N PRO A 305 -10.90 13.24 -19.02
CA PRO A 305 -11.27 12.76 -17.69
C PRO A 305 -11.95 11.39 -17.77
N TYR A 306 -11.72 10.55 -16.76
CA TYR A 306 -12.41 9.27 -16.62
C TYR A 306 -13.68 9.45 -15.78
N ILE A 307 -14.82 9.32 -16.44
CA ILE A 307 -16.15 9.38 -15.80
C ILE A 307 -16.48 8.00 -15.23
N ILE A 308 -16.49 7.89 -13.89
CA ILE A 308 -16.82 6.65 -13.18
C ILE A 308 -18.34 6.49 -13.11
N ASP A 309 -19.04 7.57 -12.74
CA ASP A 309 -20.49 7.71 -12.84
C ASP A 309 -20.90 9.19 -13.01
N GLY A 310 -22.19 9.51 -12.88
CA GLY A 310 -22.70 10.87 -13.09
C GLY A 310 -22.17 11.95 -12.13
N ASN A 311 -21.58 11.59 -10.98
CA ASN A 311 -21.04 12.53 -9.98
C ASN A 311 -19.58 12.25 -9.62
N ASN A 312 -18.98 11.17 -10.15
CA ASN A 312 -17.66 10.71 -9.79
C ASN A 312 -16.77 10.71 -11.03
N THR A 313 -15.78 11.59 -11.02
CA THR A 313 -14.86 11.78 -12.15
C THR A 313 -13.44 11.84 -11.62
N ASP A 314 -12.56 11.06 -12.22
CA ASP A 314 -11.11 11.26 -12.14
C ASP A 314 -10.70 12.23 -13.26
N TYR A 315 -10.27 13.43 -12.88
CA TYR A 315 -9.90 14.47 -13.83
C TYR A 315 -8.47 14.37 -14.34
N LEU A 316 -7.63 13.53 -13.73
CA LEU A 316 -6.24 13.36 -14.12
C LEU A 316 -5.85 11.88 -14.22
N PRO A 317 -6.60 11.03 -14.97
CA PRO A 317 -6.28 9.61 -15.05
C PRO A 317 -4.84 9.42 -15.52
N LEU A 318 -4.09 8.53 -14.88
CA LEU A 318 -2.70 8.29 -15.27
C LEU A 318 -2.66 7.60 -16.63
N TYR A 319 -1.68 7.94 -17.45
CA TYR A 319 -1.44 7.32 -18.74
C TYR A 319 -0.13 6.53 -18.72
N LEU A 320 -0.16 5.29 -19.19
CA LEU A 320 1.05 4.48 -19.38
C LEU A 320 1.45 4.53 -20.86
N PRO A 321 2.54 5.21 -21.22
CA PRO A 321 2.97 5.30 -22.62
C PRO A 321 3.23 3.93 -23.22
N THR A 322 2.70 3.68 -24.42
CA THR A 322 3.04 2.50 -25.21
C THR A 322 4.44 2.66 -25.82
N PRO A 323 5.03 1.56 -26.34
CA PRO A 323 6.24 1.68 -27.15
C PRO A 323 6.11 2.65 -28.33
N VAL A 324 4.91 2.80 -28.91
CA VAL A 324 4.68 3.73 -30.02
C VAL A 324 4.74 5.18 -29.53
N ASP A 325 4.13 5.50 -28.39
CA ASP A 325 4.13 6.86 -27.85
C ASP A 325 5.56 7.31 -27.49
N LYS A 326 6.34 6.43 -26.87
CA LYS A 326 7.75 6.69 -26.62
C LYS A 326 8.56 6.89 -27.91
N MET A 327 8.22 6.16 -28.97
CA MET A 327 8.88 6.32 -30.26
C MET A 327 8.53 7.66 -30.93
N GLU A 328 7.29 8.13 -30.83
CA GLU A 328 6.88 9.44 -31.34
C GLU A 328 7.52 10.58 -30.50
N ALA A 329 7.60 10.44 -29.18
CA ALA A 329 8.33 11.39 -28.32
C ALA A 329 9.83 11.46 -28.67
N LEU A 330 10.46 10.31 -28.94
CA LEU A 330 11.86 10.24 -29.38
C LEU A 330 12.07 10.94 -30.74
N LYS A 331 11.07 10.85 -31.63
CA LYS A 331 11.07 11.52 -32.93
C LYS A 331 10.85 13.02 -32.79
N GLU A 332 10.01 13.46 -31.87
CA GLU A 332 9.84 14.88 -31.54
C GLU A 332 11.14 15.48 -30.98
N TYR A 333 11.84 14.77 -30.09
CA TYR A 333 13.18 15.16 -29.64
C TYR A 333 14.13 15.36 -30.81
N VAL A 334 14.21 14.41 -31.75
CA VAL A 334 15.05 14.55 -32.96
C VAL A 334 14.65 15.77 -33.79
N ASN A 335 13.35 16.05 -33.92
CA ASN A 335 12.85 17.22 -34.62
C ASN A 335 13.27 18.54 -33.92
N GLY A 336 13.37 18.54 -32.59
CA GLY A 336 13.81 19.70 -31.81
C GLY A 336 15.30 20.07 -31.94
N LEU A 337 16.15 19.22 -32.52
CA LEU A 337 17.61 19.44 -32.65
C LEU A 337 18.01 20.44 -33.76
N ASP A 338 17.15 21.42 -34.06
CA ASP A 338 17.41 22.42 -35.11
C ASP A 338 18.65 23.28 -34.80
N GLY A 339 19.53 23.41 -35.79
CA GLY A 339 20.79 24.17 -35.65
C GLY A 339 21.90 23.46 -34.88
N GLU A 340 21.58 22.38 -34.16
CA GLU A 340 22.56 21.55 -33.44
C GLU A 340 23.03 20.35 -34.27
N VAL A 341 22.13 19.77 -35.06
CA VAL A 341 22.38 18.59 -35.90
C VAL A 341 22.02 18.90 -37.34
N ALA A 342 22.86 18.49 -38.29
CA ALA A 342 22.60 18.69 -39.71
C ALA A 342 21.30 17.99 -40.16
N ASP A 343 20.50 18.67 -40.99
CA ASP A 343 19.20 18.18 -41.50
C ASP A 343 19.30 16.77 -42.11
N SER A 344 20.40 16.48 -42.81
CA SER A 344 20.64 15.15 -43.39
C SER A 344 20.79 14.04 -42.34
N THR A 345 21.34 14.34 -41.16
CA THR A 345 21.43 13.39 -40.05
C THR A 345 20.06 13.22 -39.40
N LYS A 346 19.36 14.33 -39.11
CA LYS A 346 17.99 14.31 -38.56
C LYS A 346 17.04 13.51 -39.44
N HIS A 347 17.08 13.74 -40.75
CA HIS A 347 16.25 13.02 -41.71
C HIS A 347 16.45 11.50 -41.62
N VAL A 348 17.71 11.03 -41.53
CA VAL A 348 17.99 9.59 -41.43
C VAL A 348 17.59 9.01 -40.07
N LEU A 349 17.74 9.77 -38.98
CA LEU A 349 17.23 9.39 -37.66
C LEU A 349 15.71 9.19 -37.73
N ASN A 350 14.96 10.18 -38.22
CA ASN A 350 13.50 10.09 -38.35
C ASN A 350 13.05 8.93 -39.23
N VAL A 351 13.68 8.71 -40.39
CA VAL A 351 13.37 7.56 -41.27
C VAL A 351 13.57 6.22 -40.56
N LYS A 352 14.55 6.12 -39.66
CA LYS A 352 14.76 4.91 -38.86
C LYS A 352 13.67 4.74 -37.80
N LEU A 353 13.30 5.81 -37.09
CA LEU A 353 12.23 5.81 -36.10
C LEU A 353 10.86 5.48 -36.74
N ASP A 354 10.52 6.09 -37.86
CA ASP A 354 9.31 5.75 -38.64
C ASP A 354 9.28 4.27 -39.04
N GLY A 355 10.45 3.72 -39.35
CA GLY A 355 10.61 2.29 -39.65
C GLY A 355 10.30 1.39 -38.46
N VAL A 356 10.59 1.83 -37.23
CA VAL A 356 10.27 1.12 -35.98
C VAL A 356 8.78 1.23 -35.70
N ILE A 357 8.23 2.44 -35.70
CA ILE A 357 6.79 2.72 -35.45
C ILE A 357 5.90 1.86 -36.36
N LYS A 358 6.19 1.85 -37.67
CA LYS A 358 5.46 1.02 -38.65
C LYS A 358 5.48 -0.48 -38.35
N ASN A 359 6.48 -0.99 -37.62
CA ASN A 359 6.50 -2.39 -37.20
C ASN A 359 5.72 -2.61 -35.90
N LEU A 360 5.80 -1.68 -34.96
CA LEU A 360 4.99 -1.68 -33.75
C LEU A 360 3.49 -1.64 -34.09
N ASP A 361 3.08 -0.76 -35.01
CA ASP A 361 1.69 -0.67 -35.50
C ASP A 361 1.18 -1.99 -36.12
N LYS A 362 2.10 -2.82 -36.62
CA LYS A 362 1.79 -4.12 -37.23
C LYS A 362 1.89 -5.29 -36.23
N GLY A 363 2.20 -5.02 -34.96
CA GLY A 363 2.49 -6.04 -33.95
C GLY A 363 3.76 -6.86 -34.25
N ASN A 364 4.70 -6.33 -35.05
CA ASN A 364 5.95 -7.02 -35.40
C ASN A 364 7.10 -6.57 -34.48
N ASN A 365 7.00 -6.95 -33.21
CA ASN A 365 7.92 -6.59 -32.13
C ASN A 365 9.36 -7.00 -32.42
N ASP A 366 9.60 -8.23 -32.87
CA ASP A 366 10.92 -8.74 -33.26
C ASP A 366 11.63 -7.83 -34.27
N ASN A 367 10.90 -7.36 -35.29
CA ASN A 367 11.49 -6.50 -36.30
C ASN A 367 11.64 -5.05 -35.81
N ALA A 368 10.75 -4.59 -34.93
CA ALA A 368 10.89 -3.30 -34.26
C ALA A 368 12.17 -3.26 -33.41
N ILE A 369 12.42 -4.29 -32.58
CA ILE A 369 13.64 -4.43 -31.76
C ILE A 369 14.89 -4.42 -32.65
N LYS A 370 14.95 -5.26 -33.69
CA LYS A 370 16.10 -5.28 -34.63
C LYS A 370 16.33 -3.92 -35.29
N LYS A 371 15.27 -3.15 -35.55
CA LYS A 371 15.40 -1.81 -36.12
C LYS A 371 15.90 -0.79 -35.09
N LEU A 372 15.47 -0.89 -33.84
CA LEU A 372 15.99 -0.09 -32.73
C LEU A 372 17.47 -0.36 -32.48
N GLU A 373 17.92 -1.61 -32.47
CA GLU A 373 19.34 -1.95 -32.36
C GLU A 373 20.17 -1.34 -33.52
N ASN A 374 19.61 -1.31 -34.73
CA ASN A 374 20.22 -0.67 -35.90
C ASN A 374 20.14 0.87 -35.86
N PHE A 375 19.20 1.43 -35.10
CA PHE A 375 19.13 2.85 -34.79
C PHE A 375 20.23 3.22 -33.80
N ILE A 376 20.37 2.48 -32.69
CA ILE A 376 21.43 2.64 -31.68
C ILE A 376 22.82 2.62 -32.33
N LYS A 377 23.11 1.60 -33.15
CA LYS A 377 24.38 1.52 -33.90
C LYS A 377 24.62 2.73 -34.80
N PHE A 378 23.56 3.28 -35.39
CA PHE A 378 23.67 4.45 -36.24
C PHE A 378 23.97 5.71 -35.42
N VAL A 379 23.31 5.89 -34.27
CA VAL A 379 23.55 7.00 -33.33
C VAL A 379 25.02 7.00 -32.88
N ASP A 380 25.54 5.86 -32.42
CA ASP A 380 26.94 5.69 -32.03
C ASP A 380 27.93 6.03 -33.17
N ILE A 381 27.63 5.63 -34.41
CA ILE A 381 28.45 6.00 -35.58
C ILE A 381 28.42 7.52 -35.82
N LYS A 382 27.28 8.19 -35.61
CA LYS A 382 27.16 9.64 -35.83
C LYS A 382 27.86 10.45 -34.76
N GLU A 383 27.80 10.00 -33.51
CA GLU A 383 28.58 10.56 -32.42
C GLU A 383 30.08 10.48 -32.72
N ARG A 384 30.59 9.28 -33.07
CA ARG A 384 32.01 9.08 -33.43
C ARG A 384 32.46 9.89 -34.66
N GLN A 385 31.53 10.28 -35.52
CA GLN A 385 31.77 11.15 -36.68
C GLN A 385 31.69 12.64 -36.35
N GLY A 386 31.38 13.02 -35.11
CA GLY A 386 31.12 14.41 -34.69
C GLY A 386 29.87 15.02 -35.34
N LYS A 387 28.94 14.17 -35.82
CA LYS A 387 27.68 14.58 -36.46
C LYS A 387 26.50 14.63 -35.50
N LEU A 388 26.73 14.23 -34.26
CA LEU A 388 25.81 14.25 -33.14
C LEU A 388 26.65 14.49 -31.88
N GLY A 389 26.19 15.34 -30.97
CA GLY A 389 26.85 15.57 -29.68
C GLY A 389 26.68 14.37 -28.75
N THR A 390 27.59 14.23 -27.78
CA THR A 390 27.57 13.12 -26.82
C THR A 390 26.28 13.07 -26.00
N GLU A 391 25.83 14.21 -25.45
CA GLU A 391 24.57 14.25 -24.67
C GLU A 391 23.35 13.81 -25.49
N GLN A 392 23.28 14.23 -26.76
CA GLN A 392 22.21 13.83 -27.68
C GLN A 392 22.28 12.34 -28.02
N ALA A 393 23.48 11.82 -28.23
CA ALA A 393 23.70 10.40 -28.52
C ALA A 393 23.33 9.52 -27.32
N GLU A 394 23.75 9.90 -26.12
CA GLU A 394 23.42 9.20 -24.87
C GLU A 394 21.91 9.18 -24.64
N TYR A 395 21.22 10.32 -24.77
CA TYR A 395 19.76 10.39 -24.64
C TYR A 395 19.06 9.44 -25.64
N LEU A 396 19.41 9.53 -26.93
CA LEU A 396 18.81 8.71 -27.98
C LEU A 396 19.03 7.21 -27.76
N ILE A 397 20.21 6.81 -27.28
CA ILE A 397 20.54 5.41 -27.00
C ILE A 397 19.79 4.92 -25.76
N ASN A 398 19.74 5.71 -24.69
CA ASN A 398 19.06 5.33 -23.45
C ASN A 398 17.55 5.15 -23.68
N GLU A 399 16.90 6.08 -24.38
CA GLU A 399 15.49 5.96 -24.73
C GLU A 399 15.22 4.76 -25.64
N ALA A 400 16.05 4.55 -26.66
CA ALA A 400 15.90 3.40 -27.55
C ALA A 400 16.04 2.06 -26.79
N ASN A 401 16.95 1.96 -25.82
CA ASN A 401 17.08 0.78 -24.96
C ASN A 401 15.86 0.61 -24.04
N SER A 402 15.36 1.69 -23.42
CA SER A 402 14.14 1.64 -22.61
C SER A 402 12.94 1.13 -23.41
N ILE A 403 12.80 1.56 -24.67
CA ILE A 403 11.73 1.08 -25.56
C ILE A 403 11.91 -0.40 -25.91
N ILE A 404 13.15 -0.88 -26.14
CA ILE A 404 13.40 -2.31 -26.34
C ILE A 404 12.93 -3.12 -25.13
N GLU A 405 13.29 -2.69 -23.91
CA GLU A 405 12.87 -3.35 -22.68
C GLU A 405 11.34 -3.38 -22.54
N MET A 406 10.66 -2.28 -22.85
CA MET A 406 9.18 -2.22 -22.85
C MET A 406 8.56 -3.23 -23.80
N ILE A 407 9.09 -3.33 -25.03
CA ILE A 407 8.59 -4.29 -26.02
C ILE A 407 8.79 -5.73 -25.52
N GLN A 408 9.96 -6.04 -24.97
CA GLN A 408 10.28 -7.37 -24.44
C GLN A 408 9.40 -7.76 -23.25
N ASN A 409 9.11 -6.81 -22.35
CA ASN A 409 8.27 -7.05 -21.17
C ASN A 409 6.78 -7.18 -21.50
N SER A 410 6.34 -6.73 -22.68
CA SER A 410 4.95 -6.86 -23.12
C SER A 410 4.59 -8.26 -23.66
N GLU A 411 5.58 -9.14 -23.83
CA GLU A 411 5.41 -10.50 -24.36
C GLU A 411 5.38 -11.60 -23.28
N GLY A 412 5.58 -11.25 -22.00
CA GLY A 412 5.55 -12.15 -20.84
C GLY A 412 4.38 -11.84 -19.92
#